data_AF-A0A2V4EG37-F1
#
_entry.id   AF-A0A2V4EG37-F1
#
_cell.length_a   1.000
_cell.length_b   1.000
_cell.length_c   1.000
_cell.angle_alpha   90.00
_cell.angle_beta   90.00
_cell.angle_gamma   90.00
#
_symmetry.space_group_name_H-M   'P 1'
#
loop_
_entity.id
_entity.type
_entity.pdbx_description
1 polymer ?
#
loop_
_entity_poly.entity_id
_entity_poly.type
_entity_poly.pdbx_seq_one_letter_code
_entity_poly.pdbx_strand_id
1 'polypeptide(L)'
;MSNIKLSEQLGAMAIIDELYQKQQLLLEHLNYDALRSKLAENIKNYYQVKGQIVNDEIIEKGINLWFSQRLQFVAPKHNWLIRFFAFCYVKRVKFYPFIAGILCILLWLNCNEFKKIFELNNKIDKTYRHILIEKKILTDLNREFLPLDKLPVYNAQVPVKDLKTSISYILNQEFNLPFSESSKNSSPTFNYDQETLYKLEEIDFSITTISSQAAREISKLSELLEEDKKLNNLIKSDEFIQAKKIYPILQISVDKALDRLNQGQQDIDLESIESLYNSVGRAETLENKIQSDLKQLQALNVPNSDMSEVIALQNALSADLKNLNFKHVEHYQEMMAYYIKLAQTNLTLTIVDHPNYKSGVERTHDNTNGKSWYLIVRPMTTTNNPDSLWVKSIETGESKLVDTFGQQVTLEQYNSVKADKMQDGHIDNNKLCTKPQGRLIFNCPKSVKSGRILEW
;
A
#
# COMPACT_ATOMS: atom_id res chain seq x y z
N MET A 1 35.64 -49.36 124.17
CA MET A 1 34.20 -49.71 124.21
C MET A 1 33.45 -48.53 123.64
N SER A 2 33.21 -48.60 122.33
CA SER A 2 32.75 -47.51 121.47
C SER A 2 31.25 -47.31 121.61
N ASN A 3 30.83 -46.19 122.18
CA ASN A 3 29.44 -45.76 122.24
C ASN A 3 28.91 -45.52 120.81
N ILE A 4 28.20 -46.49 120.26
CA ILE A 4 27.34 -46.28 119.08
C ILE A 4 26.23 -45.33 119.52
N LYS A 5 25.99 -44.26 118.77
CA LYS A 5 24.98 -43.25 119.11
C LYS A 5 23.58 -43.87 118.95
N LEU A 6 22.71 -43.64 119.92
CA LEU A 6 21.30 -44.07 119.92
C LEU A 6 20.55 -43.72 118.62
N SER A 7 20.95 -42.64 117.95
CA SER A 7 20.41 -42.21 116.65
C SER A 7 20.65 -43.21 115.51
N GLU A 8 21.83 -43.85 115.48
CA GLU A 8 22.16 -44.85 114.44
C GLU A 8 21.39 -46.15 114.68
N GLN A 9 21.14 -46.48 115.95
CA GLN A 9 20.38 -47.67 116.35
C GLN A 9 18.88 -47.50 116.05
N LEU A 10 18.31 -46.32 116.32
CA LEU A 10 16.92 -45.98 115.95
C LEU A 10 16.74 -45.91 114.43
N GLY A 11 17.72 -45.38 113.70
CA GLY A 11 17.69 -45.34 112.23
C GLY A 11 17.71 -46.74 111.59
N ALA A 12 18.56 -47.64 112.09
CA ALA A 12 18.59 -49.03 111.64
C ALA A 12 17.30 -49.78 111.97
N MET A 13 16.71 -49.54 113.16
CA MET A 13 15.47 -50.19 113.58
C MET A 13 14.27 -49.73 112.74
N ALA A 14 14.18 -48.44 112.39
CA ALA A 14 13.13 -47.94 111.51
C ALA A 14 13.18 -48.56 110.11
N ILE A 15 14.38 -48.78 109.56
CA ILE A 15 14.56 -49.44 108.26
C ILE A 15 14.18 -50.92 108.36
N ILE A 16 14.51 -51.60 109.46
CA ILE A 16 14.12 -52.99 109.69
C ILE A 16 12.60 -53.13 109.79
N ASP A 17 11.93 -52.24 110.52
CA ASP A 17 10.46 -52.22 110.63
C ASP A 17 9.80 -51.95 109.27
N GLU A 18 10.35 -51.04 108.47
CA GLU A 18 9.88 -50.77 107.10
C GLU A 18 10.04 -52.01 106.20
N LEU A 19 11.19 -52.68 106.28
CA LEU A 19 11.44 -53.92 105.53
C LEU A 19 10.53 -55.05 105.99
N TYR A 20 10.28 -55.16 107.30
CA TYR A 20 9.39 -56.16 107.87
C TYR A 20 7.94 -55.93 107.43
N GLN A 21 7.45 -54.68 107.46
CA GLN A 21 6.14 -54.32 106.89
C GLN A 21 6.04 -54.63 105.41
N LYS A 22 7.07 -54.28 104.61
CA LYS A 22 7.13 -54.60 103.19
C LYS A 22 7.08 -56.10 102.94
N GLN A 23 7.80 -56.89 103.74
CA GLN A 23 7.81 -58.35 103.65
C GLN A 23 6.43 -58.94 104.02
N GLN A 24 5.77 -58.39 105.02
CA GLN A 24 4.43 -58.84 105.44
C GLN A 24 3.36 -58.52 104.38
N LEU A 25 3.43 -57.33 103.75
CA LEU A 25 2.57 -56.98 102.60
C LEU A 25 2.83 -57.88 101.39
N LEU A 26 4.10 -58.21 101.11
CA LEU A 26 4.48 -59.13 100.04
C LEU A 26 3.92 -60.53 100.29
N LEU A 27 4.05 -61.05 101.52
CA LEU A 27 3.49 -62.33 101.93
C LEU A 27 1.97 -62.37 101.85
N GLU A 28 1.29 -61.27 102.21
CA GLU A 28 -0.16 -61.11 102.05
C GLU A 28 -0.60 -61.15 100.58
N HIS A 29 0.25 -60.70 99.65
CA HIS A 29 -0.05 -60.68 98.21
C HIS A 29 0.46 -61.93 97.44
N LEU A 30 1.40 -62.68 98.02
CA LEU A 30 1.96 -63.91 97.45
C LEU A 30 1.09 -65.14 97.69
N ASN A 31 0.39 -65.21 98.83
CA ASN A 31 -0.39 -66.38 99.20
C ASN A 31 -1.83 -66.28 98.66
N TYR A 32 -2.01 -66.71 97.41
CA TYR A 32 -3.24 -66.61 96.64
C TYR A 32 -4.48 -67.16 97.39
N ASP A 33 -4.37 -68.34 98.00
CA ASP A 33 -5.50 -69.02 98.67
C ASP A 33 -5.89 -68.33 99.98
N ALA A 34 -4.91 -67.81 100.72
CA ALA A 34 -5.15 -67.07 101.96
C ALA A 34 -5.82 -65.71 101.70
N LEU A 35 -5.36 -65.00 100.66
CA LEU A 35 -5.97 -63.74 100.23
C LEU A 35 -7.41 -63.94 99.74
N ARG A 36 -7.64 -64.98 98.92
CA ARG A 36 -8.97 -65.32 98.39
C ARG A 36 -9.98 -65.58 99.52
N SER A 37 -9.56 -66.33 100.54
CA SER A 37 -10.40 -66.66 101.70
C SER A 37 -10.71 -65.42 102.55
N LYS A 38 -9.70 -64.59 102.83
CA LYS A 38 -9.87 -63.34 103.60
C LYS A 38 -10.72 -62.31 102.86
N LEU A 39 -10.61 -62.25 101.52
CA LEU A 39 -11.47 -61.40 100.68
C LEU A 39 -12.92 -61.90 100.70
N ALA A 40 -13.14 -63.21 100.55
CA ALA A 40 -14.46 -63.82 100.60
C ALA A 40 -15.15 -63.55 101.94
N GLU A 41 -14.41 -63.72 103.05
CA GLU A 41 -14.90 -63.46 104.41
C GLU A 41 -15.23 -61.96 104.62
N ASN A 42 -14.34 -61.05 104.22
CA ASN A 42 -14.59 -59.61 104.35
C ASN A 42 -15.75 -59.12 103.47
N ILE A 43 -15.87 -59.64 102.25
CA ILE A 43 -16.98 -59.30 101.34
C ILE A 43 -18.30 -59.85 101.89
N LYS A 44 -18.30 -61.06 102.43
CA LYS A 44 -19.46 -61.66 103.09
C LYS A 44 -19.89 -60.81 104.30
N ASN A 45 -18.95 -60.43 105.17
CA ASN A 45 -19.22 -59.55 106.31
C ASN A 45 -19.73 -58.17 105.87
N TYR A 46 -19.20 -57.61 104.78
CA TYR A 46 -19.61 -56.31 104.24
C TYR A 46 -21.08 -56.30 103.78
N TYR A 47 -21.51 -57.33 103.04
CA TYR A 47 -22.91 -57.42 102.58
C TYR A 47 -23.88 -57.79 103.72
N GLN A 48 -23.43 -58.58 104.70
CA GLN A 48 -24.21 -58.86 105.92
C GLN A 48 -24.47 -57.60 106.75
N VAL A 49 -23.47 -56.73 106.93
CA VAL A 49 -23.62 -55.43 107.62
C VAL A 49 -24.58 -54.50 106.86
N LYS A 50 -24.66 -54.62 105.54
CA LYS A 50 -25.59 -53.85 104.70
C LYS A 50 -27.00 -54.46 104.58
N GLY A 51 -27.29 -55.54 105.31
CA GLY A 51 -28.63 -56.13 105.37
C GLY A 51 -29.06 -56.88 104.11
N GLN A 52 -28.13 -57.25 103.22
CA GLN A 52 -28.39 -58.05 102.03
C GLN A 52 -27.75 -59.43 102.17
N ILE A 53 -28.56 -60.49 102.13
CA ILE A 53 -28.07 -61.87 102.18
C ILE A 53 -27.70 -62.29 100.76
N VAL A 54 -26.41 -62.20 100.44
CA VAL A 54 -25.86 -62.63 99.14
C VAL A 54 -25.42 -64.09 99.27
N ASN A 55 -25.82 -64.93 98.31
CA ASN A 55 -25.43 -66.35 98.28
C ASN A 55 -23.91 -66.49 98.09
N ASP A 56 -23.28 -67.40 98.84
CA ASP A 56 -21.82 -67.61 98.87
C ASP A 56 -21.26 -67.93 97.45
N GLU A 57 -22.02 -68.62 96.61
CA GLU A 57 -21.63 -68.92 95.21
C GLU A 57 -21.46 -67.67 94.34
N ILE A 58 -22.25 -66.62 94.58
CA ILE A 58 -22.17 -65.37 93.80
C ILE A 58 -20.91 -64.60 94.19
N ILE A 59 -20.57 -64.59 95.49
CA ILE A 59 -19.36 -63.95 96.02
C ILE A 59 -18.13 -64.63 95.43
N GLU A 60 -18.10 -65.97 95.41
CA GLU A 60 -16.97 -66.72 94.87
C GLU A 60 -16.80 -66.50 93.35
N LYS A 61 -17.92 -66.47 92.59
CA LYS A 61 -17.90 -66.18 91.15
C LYS A 61 -17.41 -64.75 90.85
N GLY A 62 -17.79 -63.77 91.68
CA GLY A 62 -17.33 -62.39 91.57
C GLY A 62 -15.83 -62.25 91.82
N ILE A 63 -15.31 -62.92 92.85
CA ILE A 63 -13.88 -62.92 93.18
C ILE A 63 -13.07 -63.56 92.05
N ASN A 64 -13.52 -64.70 91.50
CA ASN A 64 -12.86 -65.36 90.38
C ASN A 64 -12.79 -64.49 89.12
N LEU A 65 -13.88 -63.79 88.77
CA LEU A 65 -13.90 -62.87 87.62
C LEU A 65 -12.93 -61.70 87.81
N TRP A 66 -12.87 -61.13 89.02
CA TRP A 66 -11.97 -60.03 89.33
C TRP A 66 -10.49 -60.41 89.15
N PHE A 67 -10.08 -61.60 89.61
CA PHE A 67 -8.71 -62.08 89.41
C PHE A 67 -8.39 -62.36 87.94
N SER A 68 -9.35 -62.87 87.16
CA SER A 68 -9.12 -63.22 85.74
C SER A 68 -8.83 -62.01 84.82
N GLN A 69 -9.30 -60.81 85.19
CA GLN A 69 -9.16 -59.60 84.37
C GLN A 69 -7.86 -58.81 84.64
N ARG A 70 -7.09 -59.15 85.68
CA ARG A 70 -5.96 -58.34 86.19
C ARG A 70 -4.68 -58.38 85.32
N LEU A 71 -4.56 -59.32 84.38
CA LEU A 71 -3.32 -59.56 83.59
C LEU A 71 -3.49 -59.51 82.07
N GLN A 72 -4.60 -58.98 81.55
CA GLN A 72 -4.81 -58.85 80.11
C GLN A 72 -4.44 -57.44 79.60
N PHE A 73 -3.52 -57.38 78.63
CA PHE A 73 -3.20 -56.13 77.93
C PHE A 73 -4.29 -55.82 76.90
N VAL A 74 -4.95 -54.66 77.03
CA VAL A 74 -5.94 -54.18 76.06
C VAL A 74 -5.28 -53.15 75.14
N ALA A 75 -4.98 -53.54 73.90
CA ALA A 75 -4.47 -52.61 72.91
C ALA A 75 -5.52 -51.53 72.58
N PRO A 76 -5.17 -50.23 72.60
CA PRO A 76 -6.13 -49.17 72.26
C PRO A 76 -6.56 -49.31 70.79
N LYS A 77 -7.87 -49.25 70.55
CA LYS A 77 -8.45 -49.27 69.20
C LYS A 77 -8.12 -47.95 68.50
N HIS A 78 -7.15 -47.97 67.59
CA HIS A 78 -6.77 -46.79 66.82
C HIS A 78 -7.74 -46.58 65.64
N ASN A 79 -8.09 -45.31 65.39
CA ASN A 79 -8.89 -44.90 64.24
C ASN A 79 -8.12 -45.12 62.92
N TRP A 80 -8.83 -45.42 61.82
CA TRP A 80 -8.23 -45.73 60.52
C TRP A 80 -7.30 -44.60 60.02
N LEU A 81 -7.60 -43.33 60.37
CA LEU A 81 -6.82 -42.16 59.95
C LEU A 81 -5.43 -42.17 60.58
N ILE A 82 -5.35 -42.51 61.87
CA ILE A 82 -4.07 -42.60 62.59
C ILE A 82 -3.22 -43.72 61.99
N ARG A 83 -3.85 -44.84 61.65
CA ARG A 83 -3.18 -45.97 61.00
C ARG A 83 -2.69 -45.61 59.59
N PHE A 84 -3.47 -44.84 58.84
CA PHE A 84 -3.11 -44.34 57.51
C PHE A 84 -1.94 -43.35 57.56
N PHE A 85 -1.99 -42.34 58.44
CA PHE A 85 -0.89 -41.39 58.61
C PHE A 85 0.39 -42.07 59.11
N ALA A 86 0.28 -43.01 60.05
CA ALA A 86 1.41 -43.82 60.51
C ALA A 86 2.01 -44.64 59.35
N PHE A 87 1.18 -45.23 58.49
CA PHE A 87 1.62 -45.95 57.31
C PHE A 87 2.36 -45.05 56.30
N CYS A 88 1.80 -43.85 56.01
CA CYS A 88 2.45 -42.85 55.16
C CYS A 88 3.82 -42.42 55.71
N TYR A 89 3.94 -42.25 57.03
CA TYR A 89 5.20 -41.87 57.68
C TYR A 89 6.27 -42.97 57.62
N VAL A 90 5.89 -44.23 57.82
CA VAL A 90 6.80 -45.38 57.75
C VAL A 90 7.26 -45.63 56.30
N LYS A 91 6.38 -45.48 55.32
CA LYS A 91 6.68 -45.67 53.88
C LYS A 91 7.13 -44.38 53.17
N ARG A 92 7.58 -43.35 53.90
CA ARG A 92 7.87 -42.00 53.39
C ARG A 92 8.71 -41.95 52.12
N VAL A 93 9.72 -42.82 51.97
CA VAL A 93 10.63 -42.83 50.79
C VAL A 93 9.90 -43.19 49.48
N LYS A 94 8.81 -43.98 49.55
CA LYS A 94 7.98 -44.30 48.38
C LYS A 94 6.79 -43.36 48.20
N PHE A 95 6.26 -42.80 49.28
CA PHE A 95 5.04 -41.97 49.26
C PHE A 95 5.31 -40.50 48.93
N TYR A 96 6.44 -39.95 49.41
CA TYR A 96 6.83 -38.56 49.15
C TYR A 96 7.00 -38.21 47.67
N PRO A 97 7.68 -39.02 46.81
CA PRO A 97 7.78 -38.70 45.39
C PRO A 97 6.44 -38.75 44.66
N PHE A 98 5.50 -39.59 45.11
CA PHE A 98 4.15 -39.66 44.52
C PHE A 98 3.32 -38.42 44.85
N ILE A 99 3.33 -37.99 46.11
CA ILE A 99 2.67 -36.75 46.53
C ILE A 99 3.29 -35.54 45.83
N ALA A 100 4.63 -35.48 45.76
CA ALA A 100 5.33 -34.42 45.05
C ALA A 100 4.96 -34.39 43.55
N GLY A 101 4.86 -35.56 42.90
CA GLY A 101 4.40 -35.67 41.51
C GLY A 101 2.99 -35.11 41.30
N ILE A 102 2.04 -35.47 42.16
CA ILE A 102 0.65 -34.94 42.11
C ILE A 102 0.66 -33.42 42.32
N LEU A 103 1.42 -32.92 43.28
CA LEU A 103 1.47 -31.50 43.60
C LEU A 103 2.12 -30.69 42.47
N CYS A 104 3.14 -31.24 41.82
CA CYS A 104 3.74 -30.67 40.62
C CYS A 104 2.76 -30.65 39.44
N ILE A 105 1.97 -31.71 39.23
CA ILE A 105 0.94 -31.74 38.18
C ILE A 105 -0.15 -30.70 38.45
N LEU A 106 -0.62 -30.58 39.71
CA LEU A 106 -1.61 -29.58 40.09
C LEU A 106 -1.06 -28.16 39.92
N LEU A 107 0.19 -27.90 40.32
CA LEU A 107 0.87 -26.62 40.08
C LEU A 107 1.00 -26.33 38.60
N TRP A 108 1.36 -27.33 37.78
CA TRP A 108 1.51 -27.18 36.34
C TRP A 108 0.17 -26.86 35.67
N LEU A 109 -0.92 -27.55 36.02
CA LEU A 109 -2.27 -27.28 35.51
C LEU A 109 -2.75 -25.87 35.90
N ASN A 110 -2.57 -25.47 37.16
CA ASN A 110 -2.93 -24.12 37.62
C ASN A 110 -2.08 -23.03 36.94
N CYS A 111 -0.79 -23.28 36.74
CA CYS A 111 0.10 -22.35 36.06
C CYS A 111 -0.29 -22.17 34.59
N ASN A 112 -0.72 -23.25 33.92
CA ASN A 112 -1.19 -23.19 32.53
C ASN A 112 -2.47 -22.35 32.39
N GLU A 113 -3.46 -22.53 33.28
CA GLU A 113 -4.67 -21.70 33.30
C GLU A 113 -4.37 -20.24 33.63
N PHE A 114 -3.47 -19.99 34.59
CA PHE A 114 -3.04 -18.63 34.93
C PHE A 114 -2.33 -17.94 33.76
N LYS A 115 -1.51 -18.69 33.01
CA LYS A 115 -0.83 -18.18 31.81
C LYS A 115 -1.83 -17.75 30.73
N LYS A 116 -2.88 -18.56 30.48
CA LYS A 116 -3.93 -18.22 29.51
C LYS A 116 -4.68 -16.94 29.91
N ILE A 117 -5.04 -16.80 31.18
CA ILE A 117 -5.71 -15.60 31.71
C ILE A 117 -4.80 -14.36 31.57
N PHE A 118 -3.51 -14.50 31.91
CA PHE A 118 -2.54 -13.42 31.77
C PHE A 118 -2.34 -12.99 30.30
N GLU A 119 -2.21 -13.95 29.38
CA GLU A 119 -2.12 -13.67 27.94
C GLU A 119 -3.37 -12.97 27.41
N LEU A 120 -4.55 -13.41 27.84
CA LEU A 120 -5.83 -12.80 27.45
C LEU A 120 -5.95 -11.35 27.94
N ASN A 121 -5.64 -11.09 29.21
CA ASN A 121 -5.64 -9.74 29.78
C ASN A 121 -4.63 -8.82 29.08
N ASN A 122 -3.43 -9.33 28.77
CA ASN A 122 -2.44 -8.56 28.04
C ASN A 122 -2.90 -8.21 26.61
N LYS A 123 -3.64 -9.12 25.93
CA LYS A 123 -4.28 -8.82 24.65
C LYS A 123 -5.34 -7.74 24.79
N ILE A 124 -6.23 -7.86 25.77
CA ILE A 124 -7.26 -6.85 26.07
C ILE A 124 -6.63 -5.48 26.31
N ASP A 125 -5.62 -5.39 27.18
CA ASP A 125 -4.91 -4.14 27.47
C ASP A 125 -4.25 -3.56 26.22
N LYS A 126 -3.64 -4.40 25.38
CA LYS A 126 -3.01 -3.97 24.13
C LYS A 126 -4.04 -3.41 23.16
N THR A 127 -5.14 -4.13 22.93
CA THR A 127 -6.23 -3.69 22.04
C THR A 127 -6.87 -2.41 22.56
N TYR A 128 -7.14 -2.33 23.86
CA TYR A 128 -7.68 -1.12 24.49
C TYR A 128 -6.77 0.10 24.30
N ARG A 129 -5.46 -0.06 24.53
CA ARG A 129 -4.48 1.02 24.27
C ARG A 129 -4.45 1.42 22.80
N HIS A 130 -4.56 0.47 21.87
CA HIS A 130 -4.61 0.75 20.44
C HIS A 130 -5.85 1.59 20.09
N ILE A 131 -7.02 1.21 20.58
CA ILE A 131 -8.26 1.99 20.41
C ILE A 131 -8.11 3.43 20.96
N LEU A 132 -7.47 3.61 22.12
CA LEU A 132 -7.23 4.96 22.67
C LEU A 132 -6.30 5.79 21.77
N ILE A 133 -5.27 5.17 21.18
CA ILE A 133 -4.38 5.84 20.22
C ILE A 133 -5.16 6.22 18.96
N GLU A 134 -5.97 5.33 18.41
CA GLU A 134 -6.80 5.59 17.21
C GLU A 134 -7.84 6.69 17.46
N LYS A 135 -8.48 6.72 18.63
CA LYS A 135 -9.35 7.82 19.04
C LYS A 135 -8.61 9.17 19.06
N LYS A 136 -7.37 9.16 19.54
CA LYS A 136 -6.52 10.36 19.51
C LYS A 136 -6.21 10.77 18.07
N ILE A 137 -5.88 9.83 17.19
CA ILE A 137 -5.65 10.08 15.75
C ILE A 137 -6.89 10.74 15.13
N LEU A 138 -8.11 10.21 15.37
CA LEU A 138 -9.34 10.83 14.88
C LEU A 138 -9.54 12.26 15.40
N THR A 139 -9.18 12.52 16.66
CA THR A 139 -9.24 13.86 17.25
C THR A 139 -8.24 14.81 16.58
N ASP A 140 -7.03 14.33 16.31
CA ASP A 140 -6.00 15.09 15.58
C ASP A 140 -6.40 15.36 14.13
N LEU A 141 -6.98 14.38 13.43
CA LEU A 141 -7.54 14.53 12.08
C LEU A 141 -8.69 15.54 12.05
N ASN A 142 -9.58 15.52 13.04
CA ASN A 142 -10.63 16.53 13.14
C ASN A 142 -10.05 17.95 13.30
N ARG A 143 -9.00 18.09 14.12
CA ARG A 143 -8.29 19.36 14.27
C ARG A 143 -7.63 19.85 12.97
N GLU A 144 -7.14 18.93 12.13
CA GLU A 144 -6.61 19.23 10.80
C GLU A 144 -7.70 19.58 9.77
N PHE A 145 -8.88 18.95 9.87
CA PHE A 145 -10.01 19.22 9.00
C PHE A 145 -10.67 20.59 9.24
N LEU A 146 -10.79 21.03 10.50
CA LEU A 146 -11.44 22.31 10.86
C LEU A 146 -10.92 23.55 10.11
N PRO A 147 -9.60 23.77 9.91
CA PRO A 147 -9.11 24.87 9.08
C PRO A 147 -9.40 24.65 7.59
N LEU A 148 -9.28 23.42 7.08
CA LEU A 148 -9.56 23.09 5.67
C LEU A 148 -11.02 23.34 5.31
N ASP A 149 -11.94 23.05 6.22
CA ASP A 149 -13.37 23.29 6.03
C ASP A 149 -13.71 24.77 5.81
N LYS A 150 -12.90 25.67 6.39
CA LYS A 150 -13.09 27.12 6.27
C LYS A 150 -12.46 27.74 5.03
N LEU A 151 -11.68 26.98 4.27
CA LEU A 151 -11.02 27.50 3.08
C LEU A 151 -12.06 27.83 1.99
N PRO A 152 -11.85 28.94 1.24
CA PRO A 152 -12.70 29.28 0.13
C PRO A 152 -12.57 28.24 -0.98
N VAL A 153 -13.71 27.94 -1.61
CA VAL A 153 -13.79 27.05 -2.78
C VAL A 153 -14.17 27.92 -3.97
N TYR A 154 -13.40 27.85 -5.04
CA TYR A 154 -13.58 28.68 -6.23
C TYR A 154 -14.36 27.91 -7.30
N ASN A 155 -13.78 26.83 -7.82
CA ASN A 155 -14.31 26.07 -8.96
C ASN A 155 -14.81 24.69 -8.56
N ALA A 156 -14.11 23.99 -7.67
CA ALA A 156 -14.40 22.61 -7.26
C ALA A 156 -15.56 22.47 -6.24
N GLN A 157 -16.66 23.22 -6.39
CA GLN A 157 -17.72 23.33 -5.37
C GLN A 157 -18.41 22.00 -5.04
N VAL A 158 -18.76 21.21 -6.06
CA VAL A 158 -19.45 19.92 -5.91
C VAL A 158 -18.57 18.88 -5.19
N PRO A 159 -17.39 18.49 -5.72
CA PRO A 159 -16.57 17.46 -5.11
C PRO A 159 -16.06 17.85 -3.71
N VAL A 160 -15.75 19.14 -3.48
CA VAL A 160 -15.35 19.61 -2.15
C VAL A 160 -16.50 19.50 -1.16
N LYS A 161 -17.73 19.86 -1.55
CA LYS A 161 -18.90 19.73 -0.68
C LYS A 161 -19.15 18.27 -0.30
N ASP A 162 -19.04 17.36 -1.26
CA ASP A 162 -19.26 15.93 -1.03
C ASP A 162 -18.18 15.36 -0.09
N LEU A 163 -16.91 15.70 -0.30
CA LEU A 163 -15.82 15.33 0.59
C LEU A 163 -15.99 15.90 2.01
N LYS A 164 -16.30 17.19 2.15
CA LYS A 164 -16.54 17.82 3.47
C LYS A 164 -17.68 17.13 4.21
N THR A 165 -18.75 16.77 3.51
CA THR A 165 -19.90 16.06 4.09
C THR A 165 -19.50 14.65 4.53
N SER A 166 -18.75 13.92 3.70
CA SER A 166 -18.23 12.58 4.02
C SER A 166 -17.30 12.61 5.24
N ILE A 167 -16.31 13.49 5.24
CA ILE A 167 -15.36 13.67 6.36
C ILE A 167 -16.09 14.04 7.64
N SER A 168 -17.04 14.98 7.57
CA SER A 168 -17.86 15.36 8.74
C SER A 168 -18.69 14.20 9.27
N TYR A 169 -19.24 13.36 8.39
CA TYR A 169 -19.97 12.16 8.80
C TYR A 169 -19.04 11.15 9.50
N ILE A 170 -17.84 10.91 8.95
CA ILE A 170 -16.87 9.97 9.49
C ILE A 170 -16.34 10.43 10.86
N LEU A 171 -15.99 11.70 11.00
CA LEU A 171 -15.40 12.26 12.24
C LEU A 171 -16.41 12.40 13.38
N ASN A 172 -17.70 12.49 13.09
CA ASN A 172 -18.76 12.57 14.10
C ASN A 172 -19.23 11.20 14.62
N GLN A 173 -18.65 10.09 14.15
CA GLN A 173 -19.02 8.76 14.65
C GLN A 173 -18.50 8.54 16.08
N GLU A 174 -19.43 8.27 17.00
CA GLU A 174 -19.10 7.99 18.40
C GLU A 174 -18.79 6.50 18.62
N PHE A 175 -17.61 6.22 19.16
CA PHE A 175 -17.23 4.86 19.59
C PHE A 175 -17.35 4.73 21.10
N ASN A 176 -18.47 4.17 21.55
CA ASN A 176 -18.68 3.88 22.96
C ASN A 176 -17.84 2.67 23.37
N LEU A 177 -16.88 2.89 24.28
CA LEU A 177 -16.13 1.80 24.89
C LEU A 177 -17.06 1.10 25.88
N PRO A 178 -17.19 -0.23 25.83
CA PRO A 178 -18.13 -0.96 26.68
C PRO A 178 -17.81 -0.88 28.19
N PHE A 179 -16.65 -0.33 28.57
CA PHE A 179 -16.20 -0.28 29.97
C PHE A 179 -15.47 1.02 30.30
N SER A 180 -15.74 1.59 31.49
CA SER A 180 -14.90 2.60 32.13
C SER A 180 -13.67 1.95 32.75
N GLU A 181 -12.53 2.64 32.78
CA GLU A 181 -11.31 2.20 33.46
C GLU A 181 -11.62 1.53 34.81
N SER A 182 -11.18 0.27 34.97
CA SER A 182 -11.17 -0.47 36.24
C SER A 182 -12.56 -0.77 36.86
N SER A 183 -13.20 -1.85 36.40
CA SER A 183 -14.02 -2.67 37.31
C SER A 183 -13.11 -3.71 37.99
N LYS A 184 -12.63 -3.37 39.19
CA LYS A 184 -11.81 -4.24 40.04
C LYS A 184 -12.60 -5.37 40.75
N ASN A 185 -13.91 -5.51 40.50
CA ASN A 185 -14.80 -6.19 41.46
C ASN A 185 -15.61 -7.38 40.92
N SER A 186 -15.35 -7.88 39.71
CA SER A 186 -15.86 -9.18 39.28
C SER A 186 -14.71 -10.15 39.13
N SER A 187 -14.75 -11.30 39.80
CA SER A 187 -13.80 -12.39 39.58
C SER A 187 -13.75 -12.69 38.08
N PRO A 188 -12.66 -12.38 37.37
CA PRO A 188 -12.63 -12.49 35.92
C PRO A 188 -12.66 -13.98 35.58
N THR A 189 -13.76 -14.41 34.96
CA THR A 189 -13.85 -15.75 34.38
C THR A 189 -13.36 -15.69 32.95
N PHE A 190 -12.52 -16.64 32.53
CA PHE A 190 -11.92 -16.70 31.18
C PHE A 190 -12.91 -16.44 30.02
N ASN A 191 -14.17 -16.90 30.14
CA ASN A 191 -15.20 -16.71 29.12
C ASN A 191 -15.68 -15.24 28.98
N TYR A 192 -15.78 -14.51 30.09
CA TYR A 192 -16.16 -13.10 30.11
C TYR A 192 -15.08 -12.20 29.48
N ASP A 193 -13.82 -12.48 29.78
CA ASP A 193 -12.68 -11.78 29.20
C ASP A 193 -12.56 -12.06 27.70
N GLN A 194 -12.94 -13.27 27.25
CA GLN A 194 -12.93 -13.64 25.84
C GLN A 194 -14.03 -12.91 25.04
N GLU A 195 -15.26 -12.82 25.57
CA GLU A 195 -16.33 -12.01 24.95
C GLU A 195 -15.94 -10.52 24.90
N THR A 196 -15.28 -10.04 25.94
CA THR A 196 -14.76 -8.67 26.01
C THR A 196 -13.71 -8.42 24.94
N LEU A 197 -12.76 -9.34 24.75
CA LEU A 197 -11.75 -9.24 23.72
C LEU A 197 -12.40 -9.16 22.32
N TYR A 198 -13.39 -10.01 22.02
CA TYR A 198 -14.07 -9.98 20.72
C TYR A 198 -14.74 -8.64 20.43
N LYS A 199 -15.46 -8.05 21.40
CA LYS A 199 -16.08 -6.72 21.23
C LYS A 199 -15.04 -5.62 21.04
N LEU A 200 -13.92 -5.70 21.76
CA LEU A 200 -12.82 -4.75 21.60
C LEU A 200 -12.14 -4.89 20.24
N GLU A 201 -11.92 -6.11 19.75
CA GLU A 201 -11.35 -6.37 18.42
C GLU A 201 -12.27 -5.84 17.30
N GLU A 202 -13.59 -5.97 17.45
CA GLU A 202 -14.57 -5.41 16.50
C GLU A 202 -14.52 -3.87 16.46
N ILE A 203 -14.46 -3.23 17.64
CA ILE A 203 -14.32 -1.77 17.75
C ILE A 203 -12.97 -1.32 17.19
N ASP A 204 -11.88 -2.03 17.52
CA ASP A 204 -10.53 -1.74 17.05
C ASP A 204 -10.43 -1.80 15.52
N PHE A 205 -10.98 -2.85 14.93
CA PHE A 205 -11.05 -2.97 13.47
C PHE A 205 -11.85 -1.83 12.83
N SER A 206 -13.00 -1.50 13.41
CA SER A 206 -13.88 -0.44 12.91
C SER A 206 -13.22 0.94 13.01
N ILE A 207 -12.61 1.27 14.15
CA ILE A 207 -11.98 2.58 14.38
C ILE A 207 -10.74 2.77 13.50
N THR A 208 -9.91 1.73 13.33
CA THR A 208 -8.74 1.79 12.42
C THR A 208 -9.17 1.94 10.96
N THR A 209 -10.27 1.30 10.55
CA THR A 209 -10.81 1.48 9.20
C THR A 209 -11.25 2.94 9.00
N ILE A 210 -12.01 3.47 9.95
CA ILE A 210 -12.53 4.84 9.92
C ILE A 210 -11.42 5.90 9.99
N SER A 211 -10.42 5.74 10.86
CA SER A 211 -9.28 6.67 10.95
C SER A 211 -8.48 6.67 9.65
N SER A 212 -8.26 5.50 9.04
CA SER A 212 -7.57 5.39 7.76
C SER A 212 -8.35 6.02 6.60
N GLN A 213 -9.68 5.87 6.58
CA GLN A 213 -10.54 6.49 5.58
C GLN A 213 -10.57 8.01 5.74
N ALA A 214 -10.76 8.51 6.97
CA ALA A 214 -10.74 9.93 7.28
C ALA A 214 -9.42 10.58 6.83
N ALA A 215 -8.28 9.96 7.16
CA ALA A 215 -6.96 10.46 6.75
C ALA A 215 -6.84 10.57 5.22
N ARG A 216 -7.30 9.57 4.47
CA ARG A 216 -7.28 9.59 3.00
C ARG A 216 -8.19 10.67 2.42
N GLU A 217 -9.41 10.82 2.95
CA GLU A 217 -10.35 11.83 2.46
C GLU A 217 -9.90 13.26 2.80
N ILE A 218 -9.33 13.48 3.98
CA ILE A 218 -8.73 14.78 4.37
C ILE A 218 -7.54 15.11 3.46
N SER A 219 -6.66 14.13 3.18
CA SER A 219 -5.55 14.32 2.25
C SER A 219 -6.05 14.73 0.86
N LYS A 220 -7.03 14.01 0.31
CA LYS A 220 -7.64 14.34 -0.99
C LYS A 220 -8.29 15.72 -1.01
N LEU A 221 -9.00 16.08 0.07
CA LEU A 221 -9.61 17.41 0.19
C LEU A 221 -8.53 18.49 0.18
N SER A 222 -7.42 18.29 0.89
CA SER A 222 -6.32 19.25 0.94
C SER A 222 -5.68 19.48 -0.43
N GLU A 223 -5.42 18.39 -1.17
CA GLU A 223 -4.87 18.41 -2.53
C GLU A 223 -5.83 19.12 -3.50
N LEU A 224 -7.11 18.74 -3.49
CA LEU A 224 -8.14 19.33 -4.33
C LEU A 224 -8.30 20.84 -4.08
N LEU A 225 -8.24 21.28 -2.81
CA LEU A 225 -8.30 22.71 -2.46
C LEU A 225 -7.07 23.49 -2.93
N GLU A 226 -5.88 22.87 -2.86
CA GLU A 226 -4.66 23.48 -3.37
C GLU A 226 -4.70 23.65 -4.88
N GLU A 227 -5.14 22.61 -5.60
CA GLU A 227 -5.32 22.64 -7.06
C GLU A 227 -6.40 23.62 -7.49
N ASP A 228 -7.54 23.67 -6.80
CA ASP A 228 -8.63 24.62 -7.07
C ASP A 228 -8.13 26.07 -6.94
N LYS A 229 -7.32 26.35 -5.92
CA LYS A 229 -6.68 27.65 -5.73
C LYS A 229 -5.69 27.96 -6.85
N LYS A 230 -4.82 27.02 -7.22
CA LYS A 230 -3.86 27.19 -8.33
C LYS A 230 -4.57 27.46 -9.66
N LEU A 231 -5.59 26.67 -9.97
CA LEU A 231 -6.43 26.85 -11.16
C LEU A 231 -7.09 28.23 -11.17
N ASN A 232 -7.71 28.64 -10.06
CA ASN A 232 -8.31 29.97 -9.95
C ASN A 232 -7.28 31.10 -10.15
N ASN A 233 -6.08 30.95 -9.59
CA ASN A 233 -5.02 31.94 -9.77
C ASN A 233 -4.54 32.00 -11.23
N LEU A 234 -4.39 30.85 -11.88
CA LEU A 234 -4.00 30.76 -13.28
C LEU A 234 -5.04 31.44 -14.18
N ILE A 235 -6.32 31.10 -14.04
CA ILE A 235 -7.41 31.65 -14.88
C ILE A 235 -7.58 33.16 -14.69
N LYS A 236 -7.25 33.69 -13.51
CA LYS A 236 -7.33 35.12 -13.19
C LYS A 236 -6.09 35.92 -13.56
N SER A 237 -4.97 35.27 -13.88
CA SER A 237 -3.76 35.98 -14.30
C SER A 237 -4.00 36.72 -15.62
N ASP A 238 -3.51 37.96 -15.71
CA ASP A 238 -3.69 38.79 -16.89
C ASP A 238 -3.03 38.13 -18.10
N GLU A 239 -1.88 37.48 -17.90
CA GLU A 239 -1.14 36.76 -18.93
C GLU A 239 -1.97 35.62 -19.52
N PHE A 240 -2.61 34.80 -18.68
CA PHE A 240 -3.49 33.72 -19.14
C PHE A 240 -4.74 34.27 -19.85
N ILE A 241 -5.32 35.36 -19.35
CA ILE A 241 -6.46 36.02 -19.98
C ILE A 241 -6.12 36.55 -21.37
N GLN A 242 -4.91 37.06 -21.60
CA GLN A 242 -4.48 37.43 -22.95
C GLN A 242 -4.19 36.21 -23.81
N ALA A 243 -3.48 35.21 -23.27
CA ALA A 243 -3.12 33.99 -24.00
C ALA A 243 -4.36 33.26 -24.52
N LYS A 244 -5.41 33.09 -23.71
CA LYS A 244 -6.63 32.38 -24.13
C LYS A 244 -7.43 33.08 -25.24
N LYS A 245 -7.25 34.40 -25.43
CA LYS A 245 -7.87 35.12 -26.56
C LYS A 245 -7.20 34.75 -27.89
N ILE A 246 -5.91 34.48 -27.86
CA ILE A 246 -5.09 34.12 -29.03
C ILE A 246 -5.16 32.61 -29.28
N TYR A 247 -5.16 31.81 -28.21
CA TYR A 247 -5.14 30.36 -28.21
C TYR A 247 -6.42 29.79 -27.53
N PRO A 248 -7.52 29.60 -28.30
CA PRO A 248 -8.81 29.18 -27.74
C PRO A 248 -8.77 27.82 -27.01
N ILE A 249 -7.82 26.95 -27.36
CA ILE A 249 -7.63 25.64 -26.73
C ILE A 249 -7.44 25.73 -25.22
N LEU A 250 -6.86 26.82 -24.71
CA LEU A 250 -6.69 27.07 -23.28
C LEU A 250 -8.02 27.25 -22.55
N GLN A 251 -8.99 27.92 -23.19
CA GLN A 251 -10.33 28.05 -22.61
C GLN A 251 -11.07 26.71 -22.68
N ILE A 252 -10.94 25.98 -23.79
CA ILE A 252 -11.56 24.65 -23.96
C ILE A 252 -11.04 23.66 -22.91
N SER A 253 -9.74 23.67 -22.59
CA SER A 253 -9.18 22.78 -21.57
C SER A 253 -9.68 23.14 -20.17
N VAL A 254 -9.76 24.43 -19.85
CA VAL A 254 -10.36 24.91 -18.60
C VAL A 254 -11.83 24.51 -18.50
N ASP A 255 -12.64 24.78 -19.52
CA ASP A 255 -14.07 24.45 -19.53
C ASP A 255 -14.29 22.95 -19.33
N LYS A 256 -13.48 22.12 -20.00
CA LYS A 256 -13.51 20.67 -19.82
C LYS A 256 -13.17 20.24 -18.39
N ALA A 257 -12.20 20.88 -17.74
CA ALA A 257 -11.87 20.61 -16.35
C ALA A 257 -13.01 21.04 -15.40
N LEU A 258 -13.61 22.20 -15.64
CA LEU A 258 -14.76 22.69 -14.87
C LEU A 258 -15.98 21.78 -15.02
N ASP A 259 -16.28 21.30 -16.24
CA ASP A 259 -17.37 20.37 -16.51
C ASP A 259 -17.20 19.06 -15.74
N ARG A 260 -15.98 18.52 -15.70
CA ARG A 260 -15.63 17.33 -14.93
C ARG A 260 -15.85 17.52 -13.43
N LEU A 261 -15.44 18.67 -12.89
CA LEU A 261 -15.68 19.02 -11.49
C LEU A 261 -17.17 19.16 -11.18
N ASN A 262 -17.94 19.77 -12.08
CA ASN A 262 -19.40 19.88 -11.94
C ASN A 262 -20.10 18.51 -11.97
N GLN A 263 -19.50 17.51 -12.64
CA GLN A 263 -19.97 16.12 -12.64
C GLN A 263 -19.54 15.33 -11.38
N GLY A 264 -18.83 15.95 -10.44
CA GLY A 264 -18.41 15.33 -9.18
C GLY A 264 -17.07 14.58 -9.26
N GLN A 265 -16.30 14.75 -10.34
CA GLN A 265 -14.92 14.24 -10.36
C GLN A 265 -14.06 14.99 -9.34
N GLN A 266 -13.15 14.27 -8.69
CA GLN A 266 -12.32 14.77 -7.58
C GLN A 266 -10.89 15.14 -8.02
N ASP A 267 -10.62 15.13 -9.32
CA ASP A 267 -9.30 15.33 -9.91
C ASP A 267 -9.33 16.53 -10.85
N ILE A 268 -8.43 17.49 -10.64
CA ILE A 268 -8.24 18.64 -11.53
C ILE A 268 -7.05 18.33 -12.41
N ASP A 269 -7.30 18.19 -13.71
CA ASP A 269 -6.28 17.98 -14.75
C ASP A 269 -5.45 19.27 -15.00
N LEU A 270 -4.88 19.83 -13.93
CA LEU A 270 -4.15 21.09 -13.90
C LEU A 270 -2.84 20.97 -14.67
N GLU A 271 -2.16 19.83 -14.56
CA GLU A 271 -0.90 19.57 -15.27
C GLU A 271 -1.06 19.72 -16.79
N SER A 272 -2.16 19.20 -17.36
CA SER A 272 -2.44 19.35 -18.79
C SER A 272 -2.67 20.82 -19.18
N ILE A 273 -3.37 21.60 -18.33
CA ILE A 273 -3.63 23.01 -18.58
C ILE A 273 -2.32 23.82 -18.49
N GLU A 274 -1.51 23.57 -17.47
CA GLU A 274 -0.21 24.23 -17.27
C GLU A 274 0.77 23.87 -18.40
N SER A 275 0.83 22.61 -18.81
CA SER A 275 1.66 22.15 -19.92
C SER A 275 1.27 22.85 -21.23
N LEU A 276 -0.03 22.95 -21.53
CA LEU A 276 -0.53 23.73 -22.66
C LEU A 276 -0.13 25.20 -22.53
N TYR A 277 -0.37 25.83 -21.38
CA TYR A 277 -0.02 27.23 -21.16
C TYR A 277 1.48 27.50 -21.32
N ASN A 278 2.34 26.63 -20.79
CA ASN A 278 3.79 26.73 -20.92
C ASN A 278 4.27 26.62 -22.38
N SER A 279 3.47 26.03 -23.27
CA SER A 279 3.78 25.94 -24.70
C SER A 279 3.47 27.23 -25.48
N VAL A 280 2.76 28.20 -24.89
CA VAL A 280 2.39 29.48 -25.53
C VAL A 280 3.64 30.24 -26.00
N GLY A 281 4.67 30.37 -25.18
CA GLY A 281 5.90 31.08 -25.58
C GLY A 281 6.61 30.44 -26.78
N ARG A 282 6.53 29.11 -26.91
CA ARG A 282 7.03 28.40 -28.10
C ARG A 282 6.18 28.73 -29.32
N ALA A 283 4.85 28.76 -29.18
CA ALA A 283 3.94 29.11 -30.26
C ALA A 283 4.19 30.55 -30.76
N GLU A 284 4.31 31.53 -29.85
CA GLU A 284 4.62 32.92 -30.19
C GLU A 284 5.96 33.06 -30.94
N THR A 285 6.98 32.33 -30.51
CA THR A 285 8.29 32.31 -31.18
C THR A 285 8.16 31.78 -32.61
N LEU A 286 7.36 30.73 -32.81
CA LEU A 286 7.10 30.14 -34.12
C LEU A 286 6.25 31.06 -35.02
N GLU A 287 5.25 31.75 -34.48
CA GLU A 287 4.48 32.74 -35.23
C GLU A 287 5.37 33.90 -35.71
N ASN A 288 6.24 34.41 -34.86
CA ASN A 288 7.23 35.41 -35.24
C ASN A 288 8.20 34.89 -36.31
N LYS A 289 8.59 33.61 -36.23
CA LYS A 289 9.43 32.96 -37.24
C LYS A 289 8.70 32.86 -38.59
N ILE A 290 7.43 32.48 -38.62
CA ILE A 290 6.60 32.46 -39.83
C ILE A 290 6.59 33.84 -40.50
N GLN A 291 6.36 34.90 -39.73
CA GLN A 291 6.37 36.27 -40.25
C GLN A 291 7.76 36.68 -40.77
N SER A 292 8.82 36.28 -40.08
CA SER A 292 10.20 36.55 -40.48
C SER A 292 10.58 35.85 -41.79
N ASP A 293 10.20 34.58 -41.94
CA ASP A 293 10.45 33.77 -43.14
C ASP A 293 9.74 34.34 -44.36
N LEU A 294 8.50 34.81 -44.20
CA LEU A 294 7.76 35.49 -45.26
C LEU A 294 8.48 36.77 -45.71
N LYS A 295 8.90 37.61 -44.75
CA LYS A 295 9.67 38.83 -45.03
C LYS A 295 10.98 38.53 -45.76
N GLN A 296 11.63 37.41 -45.43
CA GLN A 296 12.85 37.00 -46.10
C GLN A 296 12.62 36.67 -47.59
N LEU A 297 11.53 35.94 -47.93
CA LEU A 297 11.19 35.69 -49.33
C LEU A 297 10.78 36.98 -50.07
N GLN A 298 10.05 37.87 -49.41
CA GLN A 298 9.70 39.17 -49.97
C GLN A 298 10.93 40.03 -50.25
N ALA A 299 11.93 40.02 -49.36
CA ALA A 299 13.20 40.70 -49.55
C ALA A 299 14.04 40.14 -50.73
N LEU A 300 13.82 38.86 -51.08
CA LEU A 300 14.38 38.24 -52.28
C LEU A 300 13.57 38.56 -53.55
N ASN A 301 12.58 39.47 -53.47
CA ASN A 301 11.68 39.87 -54.55
C ASN A 301 10.85 38.71 -55.11
N VAL A 302 10.52 37.70 -54.28
CA VAL A 302 9.66 36.60 -54.70
C VAL A 302 8.22 37.09 -54.94
N PRO A 303 7.65 36.93 -56.14
CA PRO A 303 6.28 37.35 -56.42
C PRO A 303 5.26 36.55 -55.60
N ASN A 304 4.16 37.19 -55.20
CA ASN A 304 3.05 36.51 -54.52
C ASN A 304 2.47 35.34 -55.32
N SER A 305 2.52 35.40 -56.67
CA SER A 305 2.09 34.32 -57.56
C SER A 305 2.90 33.03 -57.40
N ASP A 306 4.16 33.15 -56.99
CA ASP A 306 5.07 32.02 -56.79
C ASP A 306 4.94 31.41 -55.38
N MET A 307 4.29 32.11 -54.44
CA MET A 307 4.24 31.75 -53.02
C MET A 307 3.04 30.89 -52.60
N SER A 308 2.27 30.34 -53.53
CA SER A 308 1.05 29.57 -53.20
C SER A 308 1.29 28.40 -52.23
N GLU A 309 2.33 27.59 -52.49
CA GLU A 309 2.70 26.45 -51.62
C GLU A 309 3.25 26.91 -50.27
N VAL A 310 4.02 28.01 -50.25
CA VAL A 310 4.54 28.62 -49.01
C VAL A 310 3.39 29.12 -48.13
N ILE A 311 2.44 29.84 -48.72
CA ILE A 311 1.26 30.37 -48.01
C ILE A 311 0.41 29.22 -47.46
N ALA A 312 0.26 28.12 -48.21
CA ALA A 312 -0.45 26.94 -47.73
C ALA A 312 0.23 26.32 -46.49
N LEU A 313 1.56 26.19 -46.50
CA LEU A 313 2.34 25.70 -45.36
C LEU A 313 2.23 26.63 -44.14
N GLN A 314 2.31 27.94 -44.36
CA GLN A 314 2.16 28.94 -43.29
C GLN A 314 0.78 28.87 -42.67
N ASN A 315 -0.27 28.83 -43.47
CA ASN A 315 -1.65 28.75 -42.98
C ASN A 315 -1.90 27.47 -42.19
N ALA A 316 -1.35 26.33 -42.65
CA ALA A 316 -1.45 25.06 -41.94
C ALA A 316 -0.77 25.14 -40.57
N LEU A 317 0.48 25.64 -40.51
CA LEU A 317 1.18 25.79 -39.25
C LEU A 317 0.50 26.80 -38.32
N SER A 318 0.07 27.96 -38.82
CA SER A 318 -0.67 28.94 -38.01
C SER A 318 -1.98 28.38 -37.45
N ALA A 319 -2.68 27.51 -38.18
CA ALA A 319 -3.88 26.85 -37.68
C ALA A 319 -3.55 25.84 -36.56
N ASP A 320 -2.44 25.11 -36.66
CA ASP A 320 -1.96 24.22 -35.59
C ASP A 320 -1.55 24.99 -34.34
N LEU A 321 -0.81 26.10 -34.51
CA LEU A 321 -0.31 26.90 -33.38
C LEU A 321 -1.45 27.51 -32.57
N LYS A 322 -2.58 27.90 -33.19
CA LYS A 322 -3.79 28.33 -32.47
C LYS A 322 -4.35 27.27 -31.51
N ASN A 323 -4.11 26.00 -31.83
CA ASN A 323 -4.47 24.85 -31.01
C ASN A 323 -3.29 24.32 -30.17
N LEU A 324 -2.18 25.07 -30.11
CA LEU A 324 -0.92 24.68 -29.45
C LEU A 324 -0.43 23.30 -29.90
N ASN A 325 -0.67 22.99 -31.18
CA ASN A 325 -0.21 21.79 -31.84
C ASN A 325 1.09 22.07 -32.58
N PHE A 326 2.09 21.22 -32.38
CA PHE A 326 3.43 21.39 -32.96
C PHE A 326 3.78 20.32 -34.01
N LYS A 327 2.80 19.54 -34.46
CA LYS A 327 3.01 18.38 -35.36
C LYS A 327 3.72 18.74 -36.67
N HIS A 328 3.40 19.89 -37.28
CA HIS A 328 3.95 20.27 -38.60
C HIS A 328 5.15 21.22 -38.53
N VAL A 329 5.73 21.48 -37.34
CA VAL A 329 6.83 22.44 -37.18
C VAL A 329 8.08 22.02 -37.95
N GLU A 330 8.50 20.76 -37.81
CA GLU A 330 9.71 20.26 -38.48
C GLU A 330 9.58 20.32 -39.99
N HIS A 331 8.46 19.81 -40.51
CA HIS A 331 8.16 19.86 -41.94
C HIS A 331 8.12 21.30 -42.47
N TYR A 332 7.52 22.24 -41.74
CA TYR A 332 7.53 23.65 -42.11
C TYR A 332 8.96 24.20 -42.19
N GLN A 333 9.81 23.94 -41.20
CA GLN A 333 11.18 24.44 -41.16
C GLN A 333 12.02 23.90 -42.33
N GLU A 334 11.92 22.60 -42.62
CA GLU A 334 12.60 21.96 -43.75
C GLU A 334 12.16 22.57 -45.08
N MET A 335 10.86 22.67 -45.31
CA MET A 335 10.31 23.20 -46.56
C MET A 335 10.61 24.68 -46.72
N MET A 336 10.54 25.46 -45.64
CA MET A 336 10.84 26.88 -45.69
C MET A 336 12.32 27.14 -46.00
N ALA A 337 13.24 26.38 -45.40
CA ALA A 337 14.65 26.42 -45.72
C ALA A 337 14.90 26.07 -47.21
N TYR A 338 14.18 25.06 -47.72
CA TYR A 338 14.20 24.70 -49.13
C TYR A 338 13.74 25.85 -50.03
N TYR A 339 12.60 26.50 -49.75
CA TYR A 339 12.10 27.60 -50.59
C TYR A 339 13.00 28.83 -50.55
N ILE A 340 13.58 29.17 -49.39
CA ILE A 340 14.56 30.25 -49.28
C ILE A 340 15.79 29.96 -50.15
N LYS A 341 16.36 28.75 -50.03
CA LYS A 341 17.49 28.33 -50.87
C LYS A 341 17.10 28.40 -52.35
N LEU A 342 15.92 27.87 -52.70
CA LEU A 342 15.42 27.86 -54.06
C LEU A 342 15.27 29.28 -54.62
N ALA A 343 14.77 30.24 -53.84
CA ALA A 343 14.67 31.64 -54.26
C ALA A 343 16.04 32.29 -54.50
N GLN A 344 17.07 31.89 -53.76
CA GLN A 344 18.42 32.43 -53.88
C GLN A 344 19.21 31.86 -55.07
N THR A 345 18.88 30.64 -55.53
CA THR A 345 19.65 29.96 -56.58
C THR A 345 19.11 30.23 -57.97
N ASN A 346 20.00 30.52 -58.92
CA ASN A 346 19.68 30.47 -60.35
C ASN A 346 19.77 29.01 -60.81
N LEU A 347 18.69 28.46 -61.38
CA LEU A 347 18.65 27.09 -61.87
C LEU A 347 18.21 27.02 -63.33
N THR A 348 18.78 26.08 -64.07
CA THR A 348 18.33 25.70 -65.41
C THR A 348 18.04 24.20 -65.41
N LEU A 349 16.86 23.79 -65.86
CA LEU A 349 16.59 22.38 -66.10
C LEU A 349 17.28 21.99 -67.41
N THR A 350 18.29 21.13 -67.31
CA THR A 350 19.04 20.63 -68.46
C THR A 350 18.69 19.17 -68.72
N ILE A 351 18.43 18.82 -69.98
CA ILE A 351 18.23 17.45 -70.44
C ILE A 351 19.53 16.69 -70.24
N VAL A 352 19.46 15.50 -69.64
CA VAL A 352 20.63 14.65 -69.40
C VAL A 352 21.17 14.18 -70.74
N ASP A 353 22.34 14.69 -71.12
CA ASP A 353 23.08 14.23 -72.29
C ASP A 353 24.28 13.39 -71.84
N HIS A 354 24.09 12.07 -71.82
CA HIS A 354 25.15 11.13 -71.49
C HIS A 354 24.96 9.83 -72.30
N PRO A 355 26.05 9.19 -72.79
CA PRO A 355 25.96 7.97 -73.61
C PRO A 355 25.25 6.81 -72.90
N ASN A 356 25.55 6.63 -71.62
CA ASN A 356 25.01 5.53 -70.80
C ASN A 356 23.68 5.84 -70.08
N TYR A 357 23.05 6.99 -70.33
CA TYR A 357 21.76 7.35 -69.72
C TYR A 357 20.70 7.69 -70.77
N LYS A 358 19.46 7.26 -70.52
CA LYS A 358 18.31 7.68 -71.33
C LYS A 358 18.06 9.18 -71.11
N SER A 359 17.92 9.94 -72.20
CA SER A 359 17.57 11.37 -72.17
C SER A 359 16.07 11.62 -72.22
N GLY A 360 15.29 10.58 -72.51
CA GLY A 360 13.83 10.65 -72.48
C GLY A 360 13.20 9.27 -72.56
N VAL A 361 11.97 9.16 -72.05
CA VAL A 361 11.20 7.92 -71.97
C VAL A 361 9.75 8.18 -72.40
N GLU A 362 9.19 7.23 -73.15
CA GLU A 362 7.78 7.18 -73.49
C GLU A 362 7.04 6.29 -72.48
N ARG A 363 5.95 6.81 -71.91
CA ARG A 363 5.07 6.10 -70.99
C ARG A 363 3.74 5.83 -71.69
N THR A 364 3.30 4.58 -71.68
CA THR A 364 1.97 4.17 -72.17
C THR A 364 1.08 3.89 -70.97
N HIS A 365 -0.12 4.44 -70.97
CA HIS A 365 -1.09 4.31 -69.88
C HIS A 365 -2.09 3.20 -70.19
N ASP A 366 -2.00 2.07 -69.50
CA ASP A 366 -2.79 0.86 -69.78
C ASP A 366 -4.31 1.11 -69.83
N ASN A 367 -4.81 2.02 -68.98
CA ASN A 367 -6.24 2.29 -68.85
C ASN A 367 -6.82 3.19 -69.94
N THR A 368 -5.99 3.99 -70.63
CA THR A 368 -6.44 4.96 -71.64
C THR A 368 -5.82 4.74 -73.02
N ASN A 369 -4.84 3.83 -73.12
CA ASN A 369 -3.93 3.67 -74.24
C ASN A 369 -3.25 4.98 -74.69
N GLY A 370 -3.25 5.99 -73.80
CA GLY A 370 -2.65 7.28 -74.02
C GLY A 370 -1.14 7.21 -73.85
N LYS A 371 -0.41 8.00 -74.64
CA LYS A 371 1.04 8.12 -74.54
C LYS A 371 1.44 9.46 -73.93
N SER A 372 2.40 9.41 -73.02
CA SER A 372 3.04 10.57 -72.42
C SER A 372 4.54 10.51 -72.65
N TRP A 373 5.14 11.64 -72.99
CA TRP A 373 6.56 11.73 -73.29
C TRP A 373 7.27 12.54 -72.21
N TYR A 374 8.37 12.01 -71.70
CA TYR A 374 9.16 12.60 -70.64
C TYR A 374 10.61 12.76 -71.10
N LEU A 375 11.21 13.90 -70.80
CA LEU A 375 12.65 14.11 -70.93
C LEU A 375 13.29 14.02 -69.54
N ILE A 376 14.41 13.31 -69.44
CA ILE A 376 15.14 13.18 -68.18
C ILE A 376 15.98 14.44 -67.99
N VAL A 377 15.70 15.19 -66.92
CA VAL A 377 16.31 16.49 -66.65
C VAL A 377 17.00 16.53 -65.31
N ARG A 378 18.00 17.41 -65.20
CA ARG A 378 18.68 17.78 -63.96
C ARG A 378 18.59 19.28 -63.75
N PRO A 379 18.36 19.77 -62.52
CA PRO A 379 18.51 21.19 -62.21
C PRO A 379 20.01 21.51 -62.08
N MET A 380 20.51 22.40 -62.92
CA MET A 380 21.91 22.83 -62.92
C MET A 380 22.02 24.28 -62.47
N THR A 381 23.01 24.56 -61.61
CA THR A 381 23.37 25.92 -61.21
C THR A 381 24.13 26.64 -62.32
N THR A 382 24.35 27.95 -62.18
CA THR A 382 25.20 28.74 -63.09
C THR A 382 26.65 28.26 -63.13
N THR A 383 27.12 27.54 -62.11
CA THR A 383 28.45 26.93 -62.06
C THR A 383 28.46 25.51 -62.64
N ASN A 384 27.39 25.08 -63.32
CA ASN A 384 27.24 23.77 -63.92
C ASN A 384 27.30 22.58 -62.94
N ASN A 385 26.86 22.81 -61.69
CA ASN A 385 26.72 21.74 -60.69
C ASN A 385 25.24 21.35 -60.54
N PRO A 386 24.94 20.05 -60.34
CA PRO A 386 23.57 19.62 -60.08
C PRO A 386 23.09 20.12 -58.71
N ASP A 387 21.81 20.50 -58.63
CA ASP A 387 21.09 20.79 -57.38
C ASP A 387 19.89 19.82 -57.26
N SER A 388 19.23 19.80 -56.10
CA SER A 388 18.10 18.91 -55.84
C SER A 388 16.79 19.68 -55.72
N LEU A 389 15.70 19.10 -56.24
CA LEU A 389 14.35 19.65 -56.16
C LEU A 389 13.37 18.66 -55.54
N TRP A 390 12.42 19.16 -54.76
CA TRP A 390 11.26 18.39 -54.38
C TRP A 390 10.37 18.18 -55.60
N VAL A 391 10.19 16.93 -56.01
CA VAL A 391 9.41 16.56 -57.18
C VAL A 391 8.33 15.56 -56.77
N LYS A 392 7.08 15.92 -57.07
CA LYS A 392 5.93 15.04 -56.94
C LYS A 392 5.72 14.22 -58.21
N SER A 393 5.72 12.90 -58.08
CA SER A 393 5.39 11.99 -59.18
C SER A 393 3.90 12.07 -59.52
N ILE A 394 3.58 12.22 -60.81
CA ILE A 394 2.20 12.15 -61.30
C ILE A 394 1.65 10.71 -61.29
N GLU A 395 2.54 9.71 -61.32
CA GLU A 395 2.16 8.29 -61.36
C GLU A 395 1.88 7.73 -59.96
N THR A 396 2.71 8.07 -58.98
CA THR A 396 2.59 7.54 -57.61
C THR A 396 2.00 8.53 -56.63
N GLY A 397 2.00 9.83 -56.95
CA GLY A 397 1.63 10.90 -56.02
C GLY A 397 2.67 11.20 -54.95
N GLU A 398 3.79 10.45 -54.89
CA GLU A 398 4.86 10.61 -53.91
C GLU A 398 5.76 11.81 -54.25
N SER A 399 6.17 12.55 -53.23
CA SER A 399 7.16 13.63 -53.35
C SER A 399 8.51 13.16 -52.84
N LYS A 400 9.58 13.35 -53.63
CA LYS A 400 10.97 13.06 -53.23
C LYS A 400 11.90 14.21 -53.60
N LEU A 401 12.93 14.44 -52.78
CA LEU A 401 14.03 15.33 -53.11
C LEU A 401 14.99 14.59 -54.04
N VAL A 402 15.08 15.03 -55.30
CA VAL A 402 15.87 14.36 -56.35
C VAL A 402 16.70 15.35 -57.15
N ASP A 403 17.84 14.90 -57.66
CA ASP A 403 18.70 15.66 -58.57
C ASP A 403 18.40 15.39 -60.06
N THR A 404 17.63 14.34 -60.36
CA THR A 404 17.29 13.88 -61.71
C THR A 404 15.85 13.37 -61.71
N PHE A 405 15.06 13.79 -62.68
CA PHE A 405 13.66 13.36 -62.82
C PHE A 405 13.17 13.47 -64.27
N GLY A 406 12.07 12.79 -64.59
CA GLY A 406 11.41 12.92 -65.89
C GLY A 406 10.44 14.10 -65.90
N GLN A 407 10.64 15.06 -66.80
CA GLN A 407 9.76 16.20 -67.03
C GLN A 407 8.89 15.96 -68.26
N GLN A 408 7.57 16.01 -68.12
CA GLN A 408 6.64 15.77 -69.21
C GLN A 408 6.73 16.88 -70.26
N VAL A 409 6.72 16.51 -71.54
CA VAL A 409 6.76 17.41 -72.69
C VAL A 409 5.74 17.02 -73.76
N THR A 410 5.58 17.87 -74.77
CA THR A 410 4.83 17.53 -75.99
C THR A 410 5.58 16.49 -76.83
N LEU A 411 4.85 15.74 -77.65
CA LEU A 411 5.44 14.79 -78.60
C LEU A 411 6.45 15.47 -79.54
N GLU A 412 6.11 16.67 -80.00
CA GLU A 412 6.97 17.48 -80.88
C GLU A 412 8.34 17.75 -80.23
N GLN A 413 8.35 18.22 -78.98
CA GLN A 413 9.58 18.48 -78.24
C GLN A 413 10.38 17.20 -77.98
N TYR A 414 9.70 16.11 -77.63
CA TYR A 414 10.34 14.81 -77.41
C TYR A 414 11.02 14.30 -78.68
N ASN A 415 10.32 14.34 -79.82
CA ASN A 415 10.86 13.91 -81.10
C ASN A 415 12.00 14.79 -81.58
N SER A 416 11.94 16.11 -81.34
CA SER A 416 13.04 17.04 -81.66
C SER A 416 14.32 16.65 -80.92
N VAL A 417 14.24 16.41 -79.61
CA VAL A 417 15.41 16.02 -78.79
C VAL A 417 15.91 14.62 -79.17
N LYS A 418 14.98 13.71 -79.50
CA LYS A 418 15.33 12.36 -79.97
C LYS A 418 16.09 12.40 -81.30
N ALA A 419 15.63 13.20 -82.25
CA ALA A 419 16.28 13.34 -83.56
C ALA A 419 17.68 13.93 -83.42
N ASP A 420 17.84 14.98 -82.59
CA ASP A 420 19.11 15.61 -82.25
C ASP A 420 20.12 14.59 -81.73
N LYS A 421 19.77 13.87 -80.65
CA LYS A 421 20.65 12.85 -80.06
C LYS A 421 20.98 11.69 -81.00
N MET A 422 20.09 11.34 -81.93
CA MET A 422 20.35 10.27 -82.91
C MET A 422 21.32 10.69 -84.02
N GLN A 423 21.51 11.99 -84.24
CA GLN A 423 22.36 12.50 -85.32
C GLN A 423 23.85 12.31 -85.02
N ASP A 424 24.29 12.68 -83.83
CA ASP A 424 25.71 12.65 -83.44
C ASP A 424 25.97 12.13 -82.02
N GLY A 425 24.91 11.73 -81.30
CA GLY A 425 24.99 11.25 -79.92
C GLY A 425 24.89 12.33 -78.86
N HIS A 426 24.72 13.61 -79.24
CA HIS A 426 24.68 14.77 -78.35
C HIS A 426 23.35 15.54 -78.42
N ILE A 427 23.07 16.34 -77.38
CA ILE A 427 21.91 17.23 -77.35
C ILE A 427 22.40 18.68 -77.33
N ASP A 428 22.27 19.37 -78.46
CA ASP A 428 22.76 20.73 -78.66
C ASP A 428 21.97 21.74 -77.82
N ASN A 429 20.63 21.64 -77.85
CA ASN A 429 19.75 22.51 -77.07
C ASN A 429 19.18 21.78 -75.86
N ASN A 430 20.07 21.50 -74.89
CA ASN A 430 19.70 20.76 -73.70
C ASN A 430 18.98 21.59 -72.62
N LYS A 431 18.77 22.90 -72.80
CA LYS A 431 18.13 23.76 -71.77
C LYS A 431 16.62 23.77 -71.94
N LEU A 432 15.90 23.19 -70.98
CA LEU A 432 14.44 23.03 -71.06
C LEU A 432 13.67 24.18 -70.41
N CYS A 433 14.04 24.55 -69.18
CA CYS A 433 13.41 25.63 -68.42
C CYS A 433 14.45 26.41 -67.62
N THR A 434 14.14 27.66 -67.28
CA THR A 434 14.99 28.48 -66.40
C THR A 434 14.21 28.97 -65.20
N LYS A 435 14.86 29.02 -64.04
CA LYS A 435 14.33 29.59 -62.80
C LYS A 435 15.32 30.64 -62.31
N PRO A 436 15.08 31.93 -62.58
CA PRO A 436 15.97 32.98 -62.09
C PRO A 436 15.88 33.12 -60.57
N GLN A 437 16.83 33.85 -60.00
CA GLN A 437 16.83 34.28 -58.61
C GLN A 437 15.59 35.14 -58.34
N GLY A 438 15.03 35.02 -57.14
CA GLY A 438 13.77 35.65 -56.75
C GLY A 438 12.54 34.95 -57.33
N ARG A 439 12.66 33.74 -57.88
CA ARG A 439 11.51 32.92 -58.33
C ARG A 439 11.53 31.55 -57.66
N LEU A 440 10.34 31.04 -57.35
CA LEU A 440 10.15 29.66 -56.87
C LEU A 440 9.69 28.72 -57.99
N ILE A 441 9.17 29.27 -59.09
CA ILE A 441 8.68 28.49 -60.23
C ILE A 441 9.61 28.62 -61.44
N PHE A 442 9.71 27.53 -62.21
CA PHE A 442 10.43 27.52 -63.47
C PHE A 442 9.63 28.22 -64.57
N ASN A 443 10.29 29.08 -65.32
CA ASN A 443 9.80 29.59 -66.59
C ASN A 443 10.10 28.56 -67.68
N CYS A 444 9.04 27.95 -68.23
CA CYS A 444 9.12 26.89 -69.21
C CYS A 444 8.38 27.27 -70.49
N PRO A 445 8.84 26.80 -71.67
CA PRO A 445 8.11 26.96 -72.92
C PRO A 445 6.81 26.15 -72.91
N LYS A 446 5.87 26.49 -73.81
CA LYS A 446 4.58 25.78 -73.96
C LYS A 446 4.71 24.29 -74.27
N SER A 447 5.88 23.85 -74.73
CA SER A 447 6.18 22.44 -74.97
C SER A 447 6.37 21.63 -73.69
N VAL A 448 6.55 22.26 -72.53
CA VAL A 448 6.69 21.59 -71.23
C VAL A 448 5.34 21.54 -70.51
N LYS A 449 4.98 20.37 -70.01
CA LYS A 449 3.73 20.13 -69.25
C LYS A 449 4.02 20.04 -67.75
N SER A 450 3.01 20.05 -66.89
CA SER A 450 3.19 19.99 -65.43
C SER A 450 3.58 18.61 -64.89
N GLY A 451 3.34 17.54 -65.64
CA GLY A 451 3.60 16.17 -65.17
C GLY A 451 5.08 15.87 -64.95
N ARG A 452 5.39 15.14 -63.88
CA ARG A 452 6.76 14.69 -63.54
C ARG A 452 6.75 13.23 -63.10
N ILE A 453 7.83 12.50 -63.34
CA ILE A 453 8.04 11.11 -62.92
C ILE A 453 9.40 10.94 -62.23
N LEU A 454 9.49 9.99 -61.30
CA LEU A 454 10.69 9.74 -60.50
C LEU A 454 11.46 8.48 -60.93
N GLU A 455 10.86 7.61 -61.75
CA GLU A 455 11.44 6.34 -62.22
C GLU A 455 11.24 6.20 -63.74
N TRP A 456 12.13 5.50 -64.47
CA TRP A 456 12.10 5.42 -65.94
C TRP A 456 12.93 4.29 -66.58
#